data_AF-X1A2G1-F1
#
_entry.id   AF-X1A2G1-F1
#
_cell.length_a   1.000
_cell.length_b   1.000
_cell.length_c   1.000
_cell.angle_alpha   90.00
_cell.angle_beta   90.00
_cell.angle_gamma   90.00
#
_symmetry.space_group_name_H-M   'P 1'
#
loop_
_entity.id
_entity.type
_entity.pdbx_description
1 polymer ?
#
loop_
_entity_poly.entity_id
_entity_poly.type
_entity_poly.pdbx_seq_one_letter_code
_entity_poly.pdbx_strand_id
1 'polypeptide(L)'
;MRKVSIFAGESPLSQRIVLRIRAQENYCGICTSSGTVGPSLSFGQADAVTVISDSVLLADAAATAVGNIIKTRKVIEQGLIYAQKIKGVKGVVIIK
;
A
#
# COMPACT_ATOMS: atom_id res chain seq x y z
N MET A 1 16.46 11.43 7.40
CA MET A 1 15.21 10.65 7.54
C MET A 1 14.28 11.08 6.42
N ARG A 2 13.73 10.15 5.64
CA ARG A 2 12.83 10.46 4.52
C ARG A 2 11.37 10.34 4.98
N LYS A 3 10.50 11.19 4.43
CA LYS A 3 9.07 11.19 4.69
C LYS A 3 8.36 10.91 3.38
N VAL A 4 7.46 9.93 3.37
CA VAL A 4 6.63 9.58 2.21
C VAL A 4 5.18 9.73 2.64
N SER A 5 4.48 10.73 2.09
CA SER A 5 3.04 10.90 2.32
C SER A 5 2.25 9.93 1.46
N ILE A 6 1.14 9.43 1.99
CA ILE A 6 0.22 8.58 1.23
C ILE A 6 -0.91 9.46 0.70
N PHE A 7 -1.07 9.50 -0.62
CA PHE A 7 -2.23 10.08 -1.27
C PHE A 7 -3.28 8.99 -1.49
N ALA A 8 -4.50 9.21 -1.01
CA ALA A 8 -5.60 8.24 -1.02
C ALA A 8 -6.90 8.88 -1.55
N GLY A 9 -6.77 9.74 -2.58
CA GLY A 9 -7.91 10.38 -3.23
C GLY A 9 -8.73 11.24 -2.26
N GLU A 10 -10.06 11.07 -2.33
CA GLU A 10 -11.07 11.76 -1.49
C GLU A 10 -11.15 11.24 -0.05
N SER A 11 -10.36 10.21 0.30
CA SER A 11 -10.32 9.70 1.67
C SER A 11 -9.95 10.84 2.64
N PRO A 12 -10.62 10.97 3.81
CA PRO A 12 -10.26 11.97 4.81
C PRO A 12 -8.85 11.76 5.39
N LEU A 13 -8.23 10.60 5.13
CA LEU A 13 -6.87 10.26 5.54
C LEU A 13 -5.82 10.60 4.46
N SER A 14 -6.25 11.03 3.27
CA SER A 14 -5.37 11.41 2.16
C SER A 14 -4.41 12.52 2.60
N GLN A 15 -3.11 12.31 2.37
CA GLN A 15 -2.00 13.18 2.79
C GLN A 15 -1.88 13.42 4.30
N ARG A 16 -2.69 12.74 5.13
CA ARG A 16 -2.60 12.81 6.61
C ARG A 16 -1.73 11.70 7.20
N ILE A 17 -1.47 10.65 6.43
CA ILE A 17 -0.60 9.54 6.82
C ILE A 17 0.76 9.70 6.14
N VAL A 18 1.83 9.67 6.95
CA VAL A 18 3.21 9.81 6.51
C VAL A 18 4.05 8.66 7.03
N LEU A 19 4.68 7.93 6.11
CA LEU A 19 5.67 6.91 6.43
C LEU A 19 7.01 7.58 6.70
N ARG A 20 7.56 7.34 7.89
CA ARG A 20 8.90 7.80 8.27
C ARG A 20 9.90 6.70 7.95
N ILE A 21 10.65 6.88 6.88
CA ILE A 21 11.63 5.91 6.41
C ILE A 21 13.00 6.34 6.88
N ARG A 22 13.63 5.50 7.70
CA ARG A 22 15.04 5.69 8.07
C ARG A 22 15.86 5.47 6.80
N ALA A 23 16.78 6.39 6.51
CA ALA A 23 17.76 6.16 5.46
C ALA A 23 18.64 5.00 5.94
N GLN A 24 18.45 3.83 5.36
CA GLN A 24 19.37 2.71 5.49
C GLN A 24 20.31 2.73 4.27
N GLU A 25 21.44 2.01 4.36
CA GLU A 25 22.38 1.86 3.24
C GLU A 25 21.75 1.13 2.04
N ASN A 26 20.71 0.32 2.30
CA ASN A 26 19.99 -0.44 1.28
C ASN A 26 18.78 0.32 0.71
N TYR A 27 18.45 0.04 -0.55
CA TYR A 27 17.24 0.53 -1.21
C TYR A 27 15.97 0.01 -0.51
N CYS A 28 14.95 0.85 -0.42
CA CYS A 28 13.64 0.50 0.11
C CYS A 28 12.59 0.75 -0.96
N GLY A 29 11.96 -0.31 -1.46
CA GLY A 29 10.83 -0.24 -2.36
C GLY A 29 9.56 0.16 -1.63
N ILE A 30 8.87 1.16 -2.15
CA ILE A 30 7.59 1.66 -1.64
C ILE A 30 6.68 1.85 -2.85
N CYS A 31 5.64 1.03 -2.96
CA CYS A 31 4.70 1.08 -4.08
C CYS A 31 3.28 1.18 -3.54
N THR A 32 2.43 1.91 -4.25
CA THR A 32 1.04 2.12 -3.88
C THR A 32 0.13 1.71 -5.02
N SER A 33 -0.87 0.87 -4.72
CA SER A 33 -2.00 0.59 -5.61
C SER A 33 -3.23 1.35 -5.13
N SER A 34 -4.06 1.83 -6.05
CA SER A 34 -5.33 2.49 -5.76
C SER A 34 -6.39 2.05 -6.75
N GLY A 35 -7.63 1.93 -6.29
CA GLY A 35 -8.79 1.74 -7.16
C GLY A 35 -9.72 2.95 -7.25
N THR A 36 -9.40 4.04 -6.55
CA THR A 36 -10.21 5.28 -6.56
C THR A 36 -9.46 6.49 -7.09
N VAL A 37 -8.15 6.36 -7.36
CA VAL A 37 -7.29 7.43 -7.88
C VAL A 37 -6.65 7.01 -9.21
N GLY A 38 -6.87 7.82 -10.25
CA GLY A 38 -6.28 7.63 -11.59
C GLY A 38 -7.15 6.82 -12.56
N PRO A 39 -6.79 6.78 -13.86
CA PRO A 39 -7.56 6.09 -14.90
C PRO A 39 -7.31 4.58 -14.95
N SER A 40 -6.39 4.06 -14.12
CA SER A 40 -5.94 2.68 -14.14
C SER A 40 -7.00 1.73 -13.59
N LEU A 41 -7.31 0.68 -14.34
CA LEU A 41 -8.27 -0.34 -13.95
C LEU A 41 -7.75 -1.15 -12.75
N SER A 42 -8.31 -0.92 -11.57
CA SER A 42 -8.11 -1.75 -10.39
C SER A 42 -9.39 -2.52 -10.10
N PHE A 43 -9.27 -3.81 -9.79
CA PHE A 43 -10.43 -4.65 -9.41
C PHE A 43 -10.81 -4.47 -7.92
N GLY A 44 -9.99 -3.75 -7.16
CA GLY A 44 -10.24 -3.34 -5.78
C GLY A 44 -10.91 -1.96 -5.70
N GLN A 45 -11.52 -1.67 -4.55
CA GLN A 45 -12.07 -0.33 -4.24
C GLN A 45 -11.22 0.41 -3.21
N ALA A 46 -10.04 -0.08 -2.85
CA ALA A 46 -9.16 0.59 -1.88
C ALA A 46 -8.79 1.99 -2.37
N ASP A 47 -8.77 2.95 -1.44
CA ASP A 47 -8.32 4.30 -1.74
C ASP A 47 -6.81 4.34 -1.92
N ALA A 48 -6.08 3.59 -1.08
CA ALA A 48 -4.66 3.33 -1.24
C ALA A 48 -4.26 2.04 -0.52
N VAL A 49 -3.39 1.26 -1.16
CA VAL A 49 -2.63 0.17 -0.54
C VAL A 49 -1.16 0.40 -0.80
N THR A 50 -0.42 0.80 0.24
CA THR A 50 1.02 1.07 0.16
C THR A 50 1.79 -0.07 0.79
N VAL A 51 2.72 -0.68 0.06
CA VAL A 51 3.56 -1.79 0.52
C VAL A 51 5.03 -1.37 0.53
N ILE A 52 5.74 -1.85 1.56
CA ILE A 52 7.18 -1.63 1.75
C ILE A 52 7.91 -2.98 1.62
N SER A 53 8.99 -3.02 0.84
CA SER A 53 9.84 -4.21 0.65
C SER A 53 11.28 -3.80 0.27
N ASP A 54 12.25 -4.68 0.44
CA ASP A 54 13.60 -4.46 -0.14
C ASP A 54 13.63 -4.66 -1.66
N SER A 55 12.59 -5.29 -2.23
CA SER A 55 12.40 -5.42 -3.67
C SER A 55 11.25 -4.53 -4.13
N VAL A 56 11.55 -3.56 -5.01
CA VAL A 56 10.54 -2.66 -5.61
C VAL A 56 9.50 -3.46 -6.39
N LEU A 57 9.95 -4.46 -7.17
CA LEU A 57 9.06 -5.33 -7.94
C LEU A 57 8.10 -6.10 -7.03
N LEU A 58 8.58 -6.58 -5.88
CA LEU A 58 7.74 -7.27 -4.91
C LEU A 58 6.76 -6.29 -4.25
N ALA A 59 7.20 -5.09 -3.89
CA ALA A 59 6.31 -4.07 -3.31
C ALA A 59 5.14 -3.75 -4.26
N ASP A 60 5.42 -3.59 -5.56
CA ASP A 60 4.41 -3.28 -6.57
C ASP A 60 3.40 -4.42 -6.76
N ALA A 61 3.91 -5.65 -6.96
CA ALA A 61 3.07 -6.83 -7.12
C ALA A 61 2.20 -7.09 -5.87
N ALA A 62 2.78 -6.95 -4.68
CA ALA A 62 2.07 -7.13 -3.42
C ALA A 62 1.02 -6.05 -3.19
N ALA A 63 1.30 -4.77 -3.50
CA ALA A 63 0.35 -3.68 -3.39
C ALA A 63 -0.88 -3.93 -4.27
N THR A 64 -0.66 -4.38 -5.51
CA THR A 64 -1.72 -4.76 -6.44
C THR A 64 -2.53 -5.95 -5.93
N ALA A 65 -1.86 -7.03 -5.49
CA ALA A 65 -2.53 -8.23 -5.00
C ALA A 65 -3.40 -7.95 -3.76
N VAL A 66 -2.86 -7.18 -2.79
CA VAL A 66 -3.62 -6.76 -1.60
C VAL A 66 -4.75 -5.81 -1.99
N GLY A 67 -4.50 -4.83 -2.87
CA GLY A 67 -5.50 -3.90 -3.38
C GLY A 67 -6.72 -4.60 -3.96
N ASN A 68 -6.53 -5.64 -4.76
CA ASN A 68 -7.60 -6.43 -5.37
C ASN A 68 -8.49 -7.18 -4.36
N ILE A 69 -7.97 -7.48 -3.17
CA ILE A 69 -8.75 -8.11 -2.09
C ILE A 69 -9.70 -7.07 -1.44
N ILE A 70 -9.26 -5.82 -1.34
CA ILE A 70 -9.97 -4.78 -0.61
C ILE A 70 -11.10 -4.19 -1.45
N LYS A 71 -12.30 -4.76 -1.28
CA LYS A 71 -13.54 -4.25 -1.89
C LYS A 71 -14.41 -3.47 -0.91
N THR A 72 -14.28 -3.74 0.39
CA THR A 72 -15.05 -3.07 1.45
C THR A 72 -14.17 -2.88 2.69
N ARG A 73 -14.60 -2.04 3.64
CA ARG A 73 -13.87 -1.85 4.92
C ARG A 73 -13.79 -3.14 5.75
N LYS A 74 -14.75 -4.05 5.61
CA LYS A 74 -14.83 -5.30 6.39
C LYS A 74 -13.71 -6.29 6.05
N VAL A 75 -13.04 -6.13 4.91
CA VAL A 75 -11.99 -7.05 4.45
C VAL A 75 -10.57 -6.48 4.60
N ILE A 76 -10.41 -5.33 5.26
CA ILE A 76 -9.08 -4.75 5.55
C ILE A 76 -8.21 -5.73 6.33
N GLU A 77 -8.78 -6.35 7.37
CA GLU A 77 -8.07 -7.35 8.19
C GLU A 77 -7.60 -8.55 7.36
N GLN A 78 -8.45 -9.04 6.45
CA GLN A 78 -8.07 -10.10 5.53
C GLN A 78 -6.91 -9.69 4.60
N GLY A 79 -6.92 -8.46 4.10
CA GLY A 79 -5.81 -7.90 3.32
C GLY A 79 -4.50 -7.82 4.12
N LEU A 80 -4.57 -7.42 5.40
CA LEU A 80 -3.40 -7.40 6.29
C LEU A 80 -2.87 -8.82 6.55
N ILE A 81 -3.75 -9.79 6.80
CA ILE A 81 -3.38 -11.20 6.99
C ILE A 81 -2.73 -11.75 5.72
N TYR A 82 -3.27 -11.41 4.54
CA TYR A 82 -2.70 -11.82 3.27
C TYR A 82 -1.31 -11.22 3.05
N ALA A 83 -1.14 -9.91 3.27
CA ALA A 83 0.15 -9.23 3.13
C ALA A 83 1.23 -9.83 4.04
N GLN A 84 0.89 -10.20 5.28
CA GLN A 84 1.81 -10.84 6.22
C GLN A 84 2.34 -12.20 5.74
N LYS A 85 1.61 -12.90 4.86
CA LYS A 85 2.04 -14.17 4.28
C LYS A 85 3.02 -13.99 3.12
N ILE A 86 3.17 -12.78 2.58
CA ILE A 86 4.06 -12.50 1.46
C ILE A 86 5.47 -12.30 1.99
N LYS A 87 6.32 -13.32 1.83
CA LYS A 87 7.73 -13.25 2.23
C LYS A 87 8.43 -12.06 1.54
N GLY A 88 9.10 -11.23 2.32
CA GLY A 88 9.82 -10.04 1.84
C GLY A 88 9.02 -8.74 1.94
N VAL A 89 7.71 -8.80 2.20
CA VAL A 89 6.95 -7.61 2.60
C VAL A 89 7.36 -7.21 4.02
N LYS A 90 7.80 -5.96 4.19
CA LYS A 90 8.22 -5.38 5.47
C LYS A 90 7.11 -4.61 6.17
N GLY A 91 6.13 -4.15 5.41
CA GLY A 91 5.00 -3.39 5.94
C GLY A 91 3.96 -3.12 4.88
N VAL A 92 2.73 -2.92 5.32
CA VAL A 92 1.59 -2.57 4.47
C VAL A 92 0.71 -1.55 5.18
N VAL A 93 0.18 -0.60 4.43
CA VAL A 93 -0.86 0.33 4.87
C VAL A 93 -2.02 0.23 3.90
N ILE A 94 -3.24 0.12 4.42
CA ILE A 94 -4.48 0.01 3.65
C ILE A 94 -5.42 1.15 4.09
N ILE A 95 -5.95 1.89 3.11
CA ILE A 95 -6.90 3.00 3.31
C ILE A 95 -8.15 2.74 2.42
N LYS A 96 -9.36 2.88 3.01
CA LYS A 96 -10.66 2.68 2.33
C LYS A 96 -11.79 3.53 2.94
#